data_AF-A0A7S2J5V7-F1
#
_entry.id   AF-A0A7S2J5V7-F1
#
_cell.length_a   1.000
_cell.length_b   1.000
_cell.length_c   1.000
_cell.angle_alpha   90.00
_cell.angle_beta   90.00
_cell.angle_gamma   90.00
#
_symmetry.space_group_name_H-M   'P 1'
#
loop_
_entity.id
_entity.type
_entity.pdbx_description
1 polymer ?
#
loop_
_entity_poly.entity_id
_entity_poly.type
_entity_poly.pdbx_seq_one_letter_code
_entity_poly.pdbx_strand_id
1 'polypeptide(L)'
;QSMLVVGVLSVLIYCVAVGALYIRAVLVAHHHGNFQNQDFQLKWKFLFVKYRADVYWFGVVFLAKNFLVNLCFVSTRVDMAQLMWILSVILAYTSAVVAYMPYRFRAANVLELIVSASLIYNITYLIWFSDRSNNAAQKALPIALRATSFLPIAICVPLALVVMTSYARHHTLRRSTHALFERVKASCAALVYMESQVGSGMLLDLQEGDRHEMERFCNVVEAEVMGHHGKRLATGLV
;
A
#
# COMPACT_ATOMS: atom_id res chain seq x y z
N GLN A 1 -0.04 -7.41 41.30
CA GLN A 1 1.10 -6.65 40.76
C GLN A 1 1.89 -7.42 39.69
N SER A 2 2.11 -8.73 39.84
CA SER A 2 2.84 -9.55 38.84
C SER A 2 2.24 -9.53 37.42
N MET A 3 0.91 -9.50 37.28
CA MET A 3 0.24 -9.45 35.97
C MET A 3 0.46 -8.13 35.22
N LEU A 4 0.59 -7.00 35.93
CA LEU A 4 0.81 -5.70 35.32
C LEU A 4 2.24 -5.59 34.77
N VAL A 5 3.22 -6.11 35.50
CA VAL A 5 4.63 -6.14 35.07
C VAL A 5 4.79 -7.00 33.81
N VAL A 6 4.16 -8.19 33.79
CA VAL A 6 4.17 -9.08 32.61
C VAL A 6 3.50 -8.40 31.40
N GLY A 7 2.39 -7.69 31.61
CA GLY A 7 1.73 -6.92 30.56
C GLY A 7 2.63 -5.81 29.99
N VAL A 8 3.26 -5.02 30.85
CA VAL A 8 4.17 -3.93 30.42
C VAL A 8 5.38 -4.48 29.66
N LEU A 9 6.02 -5.54 30.18
CA LEU A 9 7.14 -6.19 29.49
C LEU A 9 6.72 -6.76 28.14
N SER A 10 5.54 -7.38 28.05
CA SER A 10 5.03 -7.91 26.78
C SER A 10 4.81 -6.81 25.76
N VAL A 11 4.23 -5.67 26.14
CA VAL A 11 4.03 -4.52 25.23
C VAL A 11 5.37 -3.93 24.78
N LEU A 12 6.33 -3.76 25.70
CA LEU A 12 7.65 -3.25 25.36
C LEU A 12 8.40 -4.18 24.38
N ILE A 13 8.40 -5.49 24.64
CA ILE A 13 9.10 -6.45 23.80
C ILE A 13 8.39 -6.62 22.45
N TYR A 14 7.08 -6.86 22.44
CA TYR A 14 6.39 -7.17 21.19
C TYR A 14 6.06 -5.93 20.36
N CYS A 15 5.57 -4.85 20.98
CA CYS A 15 5.15 -3.68 20.20
C CYS A 15 6.34 -2.76 19.90
N VAL A 16 7.14 -2.43 20.93
CA VAL A 16 8.21 -1.45 20.78
C VAL A 16 9.46 -2.07 20.16
N ALA A 17 9.93 -3.23 20.62
CA ALA A 17 11.17 -3.80 20.08
C ALA A 17 11.02 -4.28 18.64
N VAL A 18 9.91 -4.97 18.29
CA VAL A 18 9.64 -5.39 16.90
C VAL A 18 9.40 -4.18 16.01
N GLY A 19 8.67 -3.15 16.49
CA GLY A 19 8.46 -1.91 15.76
C GLY A 19 9.76 -1.14 15.50
N ALA A 20 10.63 -1.02 16.50
CA ALA A 20 11.94 -0.37 16.37
C ALA A 20 12.86 -1.15 15.42
N LEU A 21 12.84 -2.48 15.48
CA LEU A 21 13.58 -3.34 14.57
C LEU A 21 13.09 -3.18 13.12
N TYR A 22 11.78 -3.04 12.92
CA TYR A 22 11.19 -2.74 11.62
C TYR A 22 11.64 -1.38 11.09
N ILE A 23 11.53 -0.32 11.90
CA ILE A 23 11.93 1.04 11.52
C ILE A 23 13.43 1.06 11.18
N ARG A 24 14.26 0.40 12.00
CA ARG A 24 15.69 0.26 11.74
C ARG A 24 15.95 -0.45 10.41
N ALA A 25 15.23 -1.53 10.10
CA ALA A 25 15.39 -2.23 8.82
C ALA A 25 15.06 -1.32 7.62
N VAL A 26 14.01 -0.50 7.72
CA VAL A 26 13.64 0.47 6.69
C VAL A 26 14.69 1.58 6.55
N LEU A 27 15.18 2.13 7.66
CA LEU A 27 16.23 3.16 7.65
C LEU A 27 17.55 2.63 7.06
N VAL A 28 17.93 1.41 7.42
CA VAL A 28 19.13 0.75 6.86
C VAL A 28 18.98 0.51 5.36
N ALA A 29 17.78 0.11 4.91
CA ALA A 29 17.48 -0.06 3.50
C ALA A 29 17.57 1.26 2.70
N HIS A 30 17.11 2.37 3.30
CA HIS A 30 17.18 3.70 2.70
C HIS A 30 18.62 4.25 2.66
N HIS A 31 19.32 4.21 3.79
CA HIS A 31 20.61 4.88 3.94
C HIS A 31 21.75 4.21 3.15
N HIS A 32 21.73 2.89 2.98
CA HIS A 32 22.87 2.21 2.33
C HIS A 32 22.73 2.07 0.81
N GLY A 33 21.63 2.50 0.19
CA GLY A 33 21.37 2.22 -1.24
C GLY A 33 21.38 0.71 -1.59
N ASN A 34 21.48 -0.15 -0.58
CA ASN A 34 21.83 -1.57 -0.67
C ASN A 34 20.60 -2.44 -0.88
N PHE A 35 19.56 -1.89 -1.52
CA PHE A 35 18.46 -2.72 -1.99
C PHE A 35 18.97 -3.80 -2.95
N GLN A 36 20.16 -3.66 -3.55
CA GLN A 36 20.81 -4.69 -4.38
C GLN A 36 21.49 -5.82 -3.58
N ASN A 37 21.70 -5.69 -2.27
CA ASN A 37 22.42 -6.69 -1.49
C ASN A 37 21.52 -7.91 -1.20
N GLN A 38 21.87 -9.05 -1.78
CA GLN A 38 21.04 -10.25 -1.83
C GLN A 38 20.77 -10.84 -0.44
N ASP A 39 21.72 -10.78 0.48
CA ASP A 39 21.56 -11.30 1.84
C ASP A 39 20.53 -10.50 2.64
N PHE A 40 20.49 -9.18 2.42
CA PHE A 40 19.49 -8.31 3.03
C PHE A 40 18.10 -8.60 2.45
N GLN A 41 18.00 -8.70 1.12
CA GLN A 41 16.75 -9.05 0.45
C GLN A 41 16.20 -10.39 0.94
N LEU A 42 17.04 -11.43 1.09
CA LEU A 42 16.61 -12.76 1.52
C LEU A 42 16.09 -12.75 2.96
N LYS A 43 16.78 -12.06 3.88
CA LYS A 43 16.38 -11.98 5.29
C LYS A 43 15.10 -11.17 5.51
N TRP A 44 14.93 -10.07 4.77
CA TRP A 44 13.79 -9.16 4.93
C TRP A 44 12.73 -9.30 3.84
N LYS A 45 12.83 -10.35 3.01
CA LYS A 45 11.92 -10.60 1.88
C LYS A 45 10.47 -10.57 2.32
N PHE A 46 10.17 -11.22 3.45
CA PHE A 46 8.82 -11.32 4.00
C PHE A 46 8.20 -9.95 4.31
N LEU A 47 9.04 -8.97 4.64
CA LEU A 47 8.65 -7.62 5.01
C LEU A 47 8.28 -6.78 3.79
N PHE A 48 9.11 -6.90 2.75
CA PHE A 48 9.06 -6.03 1.58
C PHE A 48 8.26 -6.61 0.41
N VAL A 49 8.04 -7.93 0.36
CA VAL A 49 7.32 -8.60 -0.73
C VAL A 49 5.92 -8.02 -0.99
N LYS A 50 5.26 -7.51 0.05
CA LYS A 50 3.90 -6.97 -0.04
C LYS A 50 3.86 -5.59 -0.72
N TYR A 51 4.93 -4.80 -0.60
CA TYR A 51 4.99 -3.41 -1.03
C TYR A 51 5.77 -3.26 -2.34
N ARG A 52 5.55 -2.14 -3.04
CA ARG A 52 6.34 -1.76 -4.22
C ARG A 52 7.75 -1.34 -3.79
N ALA A 53 8.74 -1.60 -4.63
CA ALA A 53 10.13 -1.21 -4.39
C ALA A 53 10.31 0.30 -4.20
N ASP A 54 9.46 1.14 -4.79
CA ASP A 54 9.54 2.60 -4.64
C ASP A 54 8.94 3.10 -3.31
N VAL A 55 8.08 2.30 -2.68
CA VAL A 55 7.27 2.71 -1.51
C VAL A 55 7.36 1.70 -0.36
N TYR A 56 8.53 1.08 -0.17
CA TYR A 56 8.75 0.10 0.90
C TYR A 56 8.59 0.68 2.31
N TRP A 57 8.86 1.98 2.47
CA TRP A 57 8.70 2.71 3.73
C TRP A 57 7.24 2.79 4.19
N PHE A 58 6.27 2.54 3.30
CA PHE A 58 4.85 2.57 3.63
C PHE A 58 4.46 1.52 4.68
N GLY A 59 5.23 0.43 4.80
CA GLY A 59 5.00 -0.52 5.88
C GLY A 59 5.14 0.09 7.29
N VAL A 60 5.98 1.13 7.44
CA VAL A 60 6.08 1.91 8.68
C VAL A 60 4.80 2.72 8.90
N VAL A 61 4.24 3.33 7.86
CA VAL A 61 2.97 4.07 7.92
C VAL A 61 1.83 3.14 8.33
N PHE A 62 1.79 1.92 7.78
CA PHE A 62 0.83 0.89 8.17
C PHE A 62 0.96 0.52 9.66
N LEU A 63 2.19 0.31 10.15
CA LEU A 63 2.43 0.05 11.58
C LEU A 63 2.01 1.24 12.45
N ALA A 64 2.37 2.46 12.05
CA ALA A 64 2.02 3.69 12.75
C ALA A 64 0.49 3.86 12.87
N LYS A 65 -0.27 3.59 11.81
CA LYS A 65 -1.75 3.57 11.86
C LYS A 65 -2.24 2.63 12.97
N ASN A 66 -1.78 1.38 12.98
CA ASN A 66 -2.24 0.40 13.96
C ASN A 66 -1.85 0.80 15.39
N PHE A 67 -0.65 1.36 15.56
CA PHE A 67 -0.20 1.87 16.85
C PHE A 67 -1.08 3.05 17.32
N LEU A 68 -1.33 4.04 16.47
CA LEU A 68 -2.14 5.22 16.80
C LEU A 68 -3.60 4.88 17.11
N VAL A 69 -4.19 3.90 16.39
CA VAL A 69 -5.53 3.40 16.68
C VAL A 69 -5.57 2.71 18.05
N ASN A 70 -4.56 1.90 18.40
CA ASN A 70 -4.50 1.26 19.71
C ASN A 70 -4.22 2.26 20.84
N LEU A 71 -3.37 3.26 20.59
CA LEU A 71 -3.03 4.31 21.55
C LEU A 71 -4.27 5.11 21.98
N CYS A 72 -5.21 5.31 21.06
CA CYS A 72 -6.48 5.97 21.33
C CYS A 72 -7.24 5.37 22.52
N PHE A 73 -7.30 4.03 22.61
CA PHE A 73 -8.00 3.33 23.68
C PHE A 73 -7.33 3.50 25.04
N VAL A 74 -6.01 3.76 25.06
CA VAL A 74 -5.25 3.98 26.29
C VAL A 74 -5.32 5.45 26.72
N SER A 75 -5.23 6.37 25.76
CA SER A 75 -5.08 7.81 26.02
C SER A 75 -6.39 8.47 26.42
N THR A 76 -7.52 8.00 25.90
CA THR A 76 -8.80 8.72 26.01
C THR A 76 -9.82 7.83 26.68
N ARG A 77 -10.57 8.35 27.65
CA ARG A 77 -11.68 7.61 28.30
C ARG A 77 -13.07 8.00 27.79
N VAL A 78 -13.15 9.07 26.99
CA VAL A 78 -14.40 9.58 26.43
C VAL A 78 -14.63 8.93 25.06
N ASP A 79 -15.72 8.16 24.95
CA ASP A 79 -16.05 7.35 23.76
C ASP A 79 -16.07 8.17 22.46
N MET A 80 -16.70 9.34 22.50
CA MET A 80 -16.79 10.25 21.35
C MET A 80 -15.41 10.73 20.88
N ALA A 81 -14.53 11.10 21.82
CA ALA A 81 -13.18 11.53 21.51
C ALA A 81 -12.33 10.37 20.97
N GLN A 82 -12.56 9.13 21.44
CA GLN A 82 -11.92 7.95 20.87
C GLN A 82 -12.32 7.74 19.40
N LEU A 83 -13.62 7.81 19.10
CA LEU A 83 -14.11 7.62 17.73
C LEU A 83 -13.58 8.69 16.77
N MET A 84 -13.56 9.96 17.19
CA MET A 84 -13.00 11.06 16.38
C MET A 84 -11.50 10.90 16.12
N TRP A 85 -10.74 10.42 17.09
CA TRP A 85 -9.33 10.12 16.93
C TRP A 85 -9.11 9.00 15.90
N ILE A 86 -9.81 7.86 16.06
CA ILE A 86 -9.70 6.74 15.13
C ILE A 86 -10.11 7.17 13.71
N LEU A 87 -11.19 7.94 13.56
CA LEU A 87 -11.61 8.50 12.28
C LEU A 87 -10.49 9.33 11.62
N SER A 88 -9.87 10.22 12.39
CA SER A 88 -8.79 11.09 11.90
C SER A 88 -7.59 10.29 11.42
N VAL A 89 -7.17 9.27 12.18
CA VAL A 89 -6.05 8.38 11.81
C VAL A 89 -6.37 7.58 10.54
N ILE A 90 -7.58 7.04 10.42
CA ILE A 90 -7.97 6.25 9.24
C ILE A 90 -8.09 7.14 8.01
N LEU A 91 -8.62 8.37 8.12
CA LEU A 91 -8.68 9.32 7.01
C LEU A 91 -7.28 9.69 6.52
N ALA A 92 -6.36 10.02 7.43
CA ALA A 92 -4.97 10.34 7.09
C ALA A 92 -4.23 9.14 6.46
N TYR A 93 -4.48 7.93 6.95
CA TYR A 93 -3.93 6.72 6.34
C TYR A 93 -4.52 6.47 4.95
N THR A 94 -5.83 6.65 4.79
CA THR A 94 -6.52 6.43 3.50
C THR A 94 -6.03 7.40 2.44
N SER A 95 -5.85 8.68 2.77
CA SER A 95 -5.28 9.66 1.85
C SER A 95 -3.86 9.28 1.42
N ALA A 96 -3.03 8.78 2.34
CA ALA A 96 -1.71 8.25 2.01
C ALA A 96 -1.79 7.03 1.08
N VAL A 97 -2.72 6.09 1.30
CA VAL A 97 -2.91 4.93 0.40
C VAL A 97 -3.33 5.38 -1.01
N VAL A 98 -4.24 6.36 -1.12
CA VAL A 98 -4.66 6.93 -2.41
C VAL A 98 -3.50 7.60 -3.14
N ALA A 99 -2.70 8.39 -2.41
CA ALA A 99 -1.59 9.14 -2.99
C ALA A 99 -0.44 8.24 -3.48
N TYR A 100 -0.06 7.22 -2.69
CA TYR A 100 1.14 6.44 -2.97
C TYR A 100 0.89 5.07 -3.61
N MET A 101 -0.34 4.53 -3.53
CA MET A 101 -0.70 3.17 -3.99
C MET A 101 0.38 2.12 -3.69
N PRO A 102 0.71 1.93 -2.40
CA PRO A 102 1.94 1.29 -1.94
C PRO A 102 2.02 -0.21 -2.24
N TYR A 103 0.88 -0.88 -2.43
CA TYR A 103 0.87 -2.32 -2.67
C TYR A 103 1.27 -2.65 -4.10
N ARG A 104 2.03 -3.74 -4.26
CA ARG A 104 2.48 -4.23 -5.58
C ARG A 104 1.30 -4.59 -6.49
N PHE A 105 0.27 -5.22 -5.93
CA PHE A 105 -0.93 -5.59 -6.66
C PHE A 105 -1.99 -4.49 -6.53
N ARG A 106 -2.51 -3.99 -7.67
CA ARG A 106 -3.60 -2.99 -7.68
C ARG A 106 -4.84 -3.48 -6.93
N ALA A 107 -5.17 -4.77 -7.05
CA ALA A 107 -6.27 -5.39 -6.30
C ALA A 107 -6.11 -5.22 -4.78
N ALA A 108 -4.90 -5.32 -4.24
CA ALA A 108 -4.65 -5.11 -2.81
C ALA A 108 -4.85 -3.65 -2.40
N ASN A 109 -4.45 -2.68 -3.24
CA ASN A 109 -4.76 -1.26 -2.99
C ASN A 109 -6.27 -1.00 -2.98
N VAL A 110 -7.01 -1.53 -3.96
CA VAL A 110 -8.47 -1.37 -4.03
C VAL A 110 -9.15 -1.99 -2.80
N LEU A 111 -8.72 -3.19 -2.40
CA LEU A 111 -9.25 -3.85 -1.20
C LEU A 111 -8.96 -3.03 0.06
N GLU A 112 -7.75 -2.48 0.22
CA GLU A 112 -7.41 -1.62 1.35
C GLU A 112 -8.28 -0.36 1.40
N LEU A 113 -8.54 0.26 0.24
CA LEU A 113 -9.42 1.44 0.14
C LEU A 113 -10.87 1.10 0.51
N ILE A 114 -11.36 -0.06 0.06
CA ILE A 114 -12.70 -0.56 0.41
C ILE A 114 -12.83 -0.80 1.91
N VAL A 115 -11.86 -1.47 2.51
CA VAL A 115 -11.84 -1.72 3.95
C VAL A 115 -11.81 -0.40 4.71
N SER A 116 -10.96 0.54 4.27
CA SER A 116 -10.84 1.84 4.93
C SER A 116 -12.12 2.69 4.80
N ALA A 117 -12.76 2.70 3.62
CA ALA A 117 -14.04 3.36 3.41
C ALA A 117 -15.15 2.74 4.28
N SER A 118 -15.16 1.41 4.40
CA SER A 118 -16.10 0.69 5.28
C SER A 118 -15.91 1.08 6.75
N LEU A 119 -14.66 1.20 7.20
CA LEU A 119 -14.35 1.64 8.56
C LEU A 119 -14.76 3.09 8.80
N ILE A 120 -14.47 4.00 7.86
CA ILE A 120 -14.87 5.42 7.94
C ILE A 120 -16.39 5.53 8.08
N TYR A 121 -17.14 4.81 7.24
CA TYR A 121 -18.61 4.78 7.30
C TYR A 121 -19.11 4.31 8.67
N ASN A 122 -18.61 3.17 9.16
CA ASN A 122 -19.01 2.62 10.45
C ASN A 122 -18.68 3.55 11.63
N ILE A 123 -17.51 4.19 11.63
CA ILE A 123 -17.12 5.13 12.70
C ILE A 123 -18.00 6.37 12.67
N THR A 124 -18.28 6.91 11.49
CA THR A 124 -19.18 8.07 11.33
C THR A 124 -20.58 7.75 11.85
N TYR A 125 -21.06 6.53 11.59
CA TYR A 125 -22.32 6.05 12.10
C TYR A 125 -22.31 5.90 13.64
N LEU A 126 -21.26 5.31 14.20
CA LEU A 126 -21.07 5.18 15.65
C LEU A 126 -21.05 6.53 16.35
N ILE A 127 -20.38 7.52 15.76
CA ILE A 127 -20.32 8.90 16.26
C ILE A 127 -21.73 9.48 16.39
N TRP A 128 -22.57 9.32 15.36
CA TRP A 128 -23.95 9.83 15.37
C TRP A 128 -24.81 9.24 16.49
N PHE A 129 -24.56 7.98 16.86
CA PHE A 129 -25.27 7.30 17.95
C PHE A 129 -24.65 7.52 19.32
N SER A 130 -23.35 7.78 19.40
CA SER A 130 -22.63 8.01 20.67
C SER A 130 -23.25 9.14 21.48
N ASP A 131 -23.82 10.14 20.80
CA ASP A 131 -24.46 11.31 21.43
C ASP A 131 -25.94 11.04 21.83
N ARG A 132 -26.56 9.97 21.31
CA ARG A 132 -28.00 9.70 21.45
C ARG A 132 -28.30 8.55 22.41
N SER A 133 -27.57 8.43 23.52
CA SER A 133 -27.63 7.30 24.47
C SER A 133 -28.94 7.12 25.25
N ASN A 134 -30.08 7.59 24.75
CA ASN A 134 -31.41 7.35 25.33
C ASN A 134 -31.79 5.86 25.27
N ASN A 135 -32.53 5.40 26.29
CA ASN A 135 -32.91 4.00 26.51
C ASN A 135 -33.58 3.29 25.30
N ALA A 136 -34.28 4.04 24.44
CA ALA A 136 -34.90 3.49 23.22
C ALA A 136 -33.89 3.25 22.08
N ALA A 137 -32.90 4.14 21.91
CA ALA A 137 -31.87 4.01 20.88
C ALA A 137 -30.91 2.85 21.19
N GLN A 138 -30.68 2.55 22.48
CA GLN A 138 -29.79 1.48 22.94
C GLN A 138 -30.22 0.08 22.46
N LYS A 139 -31.52 -0.18 22.31
CA LYS A 139 -32.04 -1.47 21.82
C LYS A 139 -31.95 -1.60 20.29
N ALA A 140 -32.11 -0.49 19.56
CA ALA A 140 -32.03 -0.47 18.10
C ALA A 140 -30.57 -0.44 17.59
N LEU A 141 -29.65 0.15 18.37
CA LEU A 141 -28.25 0.32 18.03
C LEU A 141 -27.54 -0.97 17.58
N PRO A 142 -27.53 -2.08 18.33
CA PRO A 142 -26.77 -3.28 17.94
C PRO A 142 -27.35 -4.01 16.72
N ILE A 143 -28.65 -3.81 16.43
CA ILE A 143 -29.30 -4.38 15.24
C ILE A 143 -28.93 -3.52 14.02
N ALA A 144 -29.06 -2.20 14.16
CA ALA A 144 -28.72 -1.25 13.11
C ALA A 144 -27.23 -1.31 12.78
N LEU A 145 -26.35 -1.36 13.79
CA LEU A 145 -24.90 -1.48 13.63
C LEU A 145 -24.50 -2.75 12.88
N ARG A 146 -25.14 -3.89 13.20
CA ARG A 146 -24.91 -5.13 12.47
C ARG A 146 -25.32 -5.00 11.01
N ALA A 147 -26.51 -4.48 10.74
CA ALA A 147 -26.98 -4.29 9.37
C ALA A 147 -26.10 -3.31 8.57
N THR A 148 -25.68 -2.20 9.18
CA THR A 148 -24.85 -1.18 8.53
C THR A 148 -23.40 -1.63 8.34
N SER A 149 -22.86 -2.50 9.21
CA SER A 149 -21.49 -2.99 9.08
C SER A 149 -21.28 -3.85 7.83
N PHE A 150 -22.30 -4.60 7.42
CA PHE A 150 -22.23 -5.45 6.22
C PHE A 150 -22.54 -4.68 4.93
N LEU A 151 -23.15 -3.51 5.00
CA LEU A 151 -23.62 -2.77 3.82
C LEU A 151 -22.46 -2.25 2.93
N PRO A 152 -21.39 -1.65 3.48
CA PRO A 152 -20.20 -1.31 2.71
C PRO A 152 -19.54 -2.54 2.08
N ILE A 153 -19.46 -3.66 2.81
CA ILE A 153 -18.87 -4.90 2.29
C ILE A 153 -19.72 -5.44 1.14
N ALA A 154 -21.05 -5.46 1.30
CA ALA A 154 -21.99 -5.93 0.29
C ALA A 154 -21.97 -5.09 -0.99
N ILE A 155 -21.68 -3.80 -0.93
CA ILE A 155 -21.57 -2.92 -2.10
C ILE A 155 -20.16 -2.97 -2.70
N CYS A 156 -19.14 -2.88 -1.85
CA CYS A 156 -17.76 -2.74 -2.30
C CYS A 156 -17.16 -4.06 -2.79
N VAL A 157 -17.56 -5.22 -2.27
CA VAL A 157 -17.04 -6.52 -2.75
C VAL A 157 -17.47 -6.80 -4.19
N PRO A 158 -18.75 -6.68 -4.59
CA PRO A 158 -19.14 -6.80 -5.99
C PRO A 158 -18.44 -5.79 -6.88
N LEU A 159 -18.31 -4.52 -6.45
CA LEU A 159 -17.58 -3.51 -7.21
C LEU A 159 -16.10 -3.91 -7.40
N ALA A 160 -15.44 -4.39 -6.34
CA ALA A 160 -14.08 -4.90 -6.41
C ALA A 160 -13.97 -6.10 -7.35
N LEU A 161 -14.94 -7.02 -7.33
CA LEU A 161 -14.99 -8.16 -8.22
C LEU A 161 -15.19 -7.73 -9.67
N VAL A 162 -16.04 -6.75 -9.95
CA VAL A 162 -16.23 -6.18 -11.30
C VAL A 162 -14.95 -5.50 -11.80
N VAL A 163 -14.29 -4.71 -10.94
CA VAL A 163 -13.00 -4.09 -11.26
C VAL A 163 -11.92 -5.15 -11.46
N MET A 164 -11.85 -6.16 -10.59
CA MET A 164 -10.86 -7.23 -10.72
C MET A 164 -11.11 -8.13 -11.93
N THR A 165 -12.36 -8.44 -12.25
CA THR A 165 -12.70 -9.27 -13.43
C THR A 165 -12.52 -8.50 -14.72
N SER A 166 -12.85 -7.21 -14.78
CA SER A 166 -12.53 -6.37 -15.93
C SER A 166 -11.01 -6.25 -16.11
N TYR A 167 -10.27 -6.07 -15.02
CA TYR A 167 -8.81 -6.05 -15.04
C TYR A 167 -8.21 -7.40 -15.44
N ALA A 168 -8.71 -8.51 -14.90
CA ALA A 168 -8.30 -9.86 -15.24
C ALA A 168 -8.63 -10.18 -16.70
N ARG A 169 -9.79 -9.73 -17.22
CA ARG A 169 -10.14 -9.88 -18.63
C ARG A 169 -9.15 -9.14 -19.52
N HIS A 170 -8.77 -7.91 -19.16
CA HIS A 170 -7.69 -7.17 -19.83
C HIS A 170 -6.33 -7.87 -19.71
N HIS A 171 -6.04 -8.50 -18.57
CA HIS A 171 -4.76 -9.19 -18.36
C HIS A 171 -4.68 -10.55 -19.07
N THR A 172 -5.80 -11.27 -19.19
CA THR A 172 -5.89 -12.52 -19.97
C THR A 172 -5.79 -12.24 -21.48
N LEU A 173 -6.26 -11.08 -21.95
CA LEU A 173 -5.99 -10.58 -23.31
C LEU A 173 -4.50 -10.27 -23.53
N ARG A 174 -3.71 -10.09 -22.46
CA ARG A 174 -2.26 -9.86 -22.50
C ARG A 174 -1.43 -11.15 -22.70
N ARG A 175 -2.07 -12.28 -23.00
CA ARG A 175 -1.40 -13.55 -23.41
C ARG A 175 -0.60 -13.44 -24.71
N SER A 176 -0.63 -12.29 -25.39
CA SER A 176 0.39 -11.96 -26.38
C SER A 176 1.57 -11.22 -25.73
N THR A 177 2.16 -11.80 -24.68
CA THR A 177 3.42 -11.32 -24.11
C THR A 177 4.48 -11.18 -25.19
N HIS A 178 4.45 -12.08 -26.19
CA HIS A 178 5.26 -11.97 -27.40
C HIS A 178 4.91 -10.74 -28.25
N ALA A 179 3.64 -10.48 -28.58
CA ALA A 179 3.34 -9.25 -29.36
C ALA A 179 3.59 -7.97 -28.57
N LEU A 180 3.42 -7.99 -27.24
CA LEU A 180 3.78 -6.86 -26.39
C LEU A 180 5.29 -6.64 -26.40
N PHE A 181 6.08 -7.71 -26.27
CA PHE A 181 7.53 -7.65 -26.36
C PHE A 181 8.00 -7.15 -27.73
N GLU A 182 7.42 -7.65 -28.83
CA GLU A 182 7.70 -7.17 -30.19
C GLU A 182 7.32 -5.70 -30.38
N ARG A 183 6.18 -5.25 -29.83
CA ARG A 183 5.79 -3.84 -29.84
C ARG A 183 6.76 -2.97 -29.07
N VAL A 184 7.20 -3.42 -27.89
CA VAL A 184 8.21 -2.69 -27.09
C VAL A 184 9.53 -2.63 -27.86
N LYS A 185 9.99 -3.74 -28.45
CA LYS A 185 11.21 -3.80 -29.26
C LYS A 185 11.13 -2.85 -30.47
N ALA A 186 10.03 -2.87 -31.21
CA ALA A 186 9.79 -1.98 -32.34
C ALA A 186 9.76 -0.50 -31.90
N SER A 187 9.15 -0.20 -30.76
CA SER A 187 9.09 1.16 -30.21
C SER A 187 10.47 1.65 -29.77
N CYS A 188 11.26 0.81 -29.08
CA CYS A 188 12.63 1.14 -28.72
C CYS A 188 13.52 1.31 -29.95
N ALA A 189 13.36 0.48 -30.99
CA ALA A 189 14.07 0.65 -32.25
C ALA A 189 13.72 1.99 -32.91
N ALA A 190 12.44 2.35 -32.97
CA ALA A 190 12.01 3.66 -33.48
C ALA A 190 12.59 4.82 -32.66
N LEU A 191 12.69 4.67 -31.34
CA LEU A 191 13.35 5.63 -30.45
C LEU A 191 14.85 5.78 -30.74
N VAL A 192 15.55 4.70 -31.07
CA VAL A 192 16.97 4.77 -31.48
C VAL A 192 17.15 5.47 -32.82
N TYR A 193 16.19 5.29 -33.75
CA TYR A 193 16.22 5.97 -35.05
C TYR A 193 15.79 7.45 -34.98
N MET A 194 15.15 7.90 -33.90
CA MET A 194 14.85 9.32 -33.72
C MET A 194 16.13 10.10 -33.44
N GLU A 195 16.40 11.11 -34.28
CA GLU A 195 17.56 11.98 -34.17
C GLU A 195 17.58 12.71 -32.82
N SER A 196 18.77 12.84 -32.20
CA SER A 196 18.91 13.29 -30.80
C SER A 196 18.26 14.65 -30.50
N GLN A 197 18.17 15.55 -31.49
CA GLN A 197 17.52 16.85 -31.33
C GLN A 197 15.99 16.73 -31.25
N VAL A 198 15.37 15.87 -32.06
CA VAL A 198 13.92 15.66 -32.09
C VAL A 198 13.43 14.96 -30.82
N GLY A 199 14.24 14.03 -30.30
CA GLY A 199 13.89 13.28 -29.09
C GLY A 199 13.72 14.15 -27.85
N SER A 200 14.58 15.17 -27.69
CA SER A 200 14.51 16.07 -26.53
C SER A 200 13.27 16.97 -26.55
N GLY A 201 12.88 17.48 -27.73
CA GLY A 201 11.65 18.25 -27.91
C GLY A 201 10.40 17.42 -27.64
N MET A 202 10.36 16.19 -28.18
CA MET A 202 9.23 15.28 -27.94
C MET A 202 9.07 14.96 -26.45
N LEU A 203 10.17 14.75 -25.72
CA LEU A 203 10.13 14.50 -24.26
C LEU A 203 9.68 15.72 -23.44
N LEU A 204 9.83 16.94 -23.98
CA LEU A 204 9.32 18.17 -23.36
C LEU A 204 7.83 18.38 -23.63
N ASP A 205 7.34 17.91 -24.78
CA ASP A 205 5.93 18.04 -25.19
C ASP A 205 5.01 16.97 -24.57
N LEU A 206 5.57 15.92 -23.96
CA LEU A 206 4.79 14.92 -23.26
C LEU A 206 4.05 15.51 -22.04
N GLN A 207 2.81 15.08 -21.85
CA GLN A 207 2.06 15.39 -20.63
C GLN A 207 2.77 14.79 -19.40
N GLU A 208 2.61 15.42 -18.25
CA GLU A 208 3.26 15.02 -17.00
C GLU A 208 3.00 13.54 -16.63
N GLY A 209 1.77 13.07 -16.88
CA GLY A 209 1.40 11.66 -16.67
C GLY A 209 2.17 10.69 -17.58
N ASP A 210 2.31 11.02 -18.86
CA ASP A 210 3.04 10.19 -19.82
C ASP A 210 4.55 10.17 -19.52
N ARG A 211 5.09 11.32 -19.10
CA ARG A 211 6.49 11.41 -18.65
C ARG A 211 6.74 10.52 -17.43
N HIS A 212 5.84 10.53 -16.45
CA HIS A 212 5.96 9.67 -15.26
C HIS A 212 5.87 8.17 -15.61
N GLU A 213 4.99 7.78 -16.53
CA GLU A 213 4.90 6.39 -16.98
C GLU A 213 6.13 5.96 -17.81
N MET A 214 6.71 6.87 -18.60
CA MET A 214 7.97 6.63 -19.32
C MET A 214 9.14 6.42 -18.35
N GLU A 215 9.25 7.26 -17.31
CA GLU A 215 10.27 7.11 -16.27
C GLU A 215 10.12 5.76 -15.53
N ARG A 216 8.88 5.38 -15.19
CA ARG A 216 8.59 4.05 -14.62
C ARG A 216 9.00 2.92 -15.55
N PHE A 217 8.73 3.04 -16.84
CA PHE A 217 9.15 2.05 -17.82
C PHE A 217 10.68 1.93 -17.86
N CYS A 218 11.41 3.04 -17.89
CA CYS A 218 12.88 3.05 -17.82
C CYS A 218 13.39 2.36 -16.54
N ASN A 219 12.85 2.70 -15.37
CA ASN A 219 13.23 2.10 -14.10
C ASN A 219 12.97 0.58 -14.07
N VAL A 220 11.87 0.12 -14.65
CA VAL A 220 11.56 -1.31 -14.76
C VAL A 220 12.53 -2.01 -15.72
N VAL A 221 12.83 -1.42 -16.87
CA VAL A 221 13.78 -1.98 -17.84
C VAL A 221 15.18 -2.04 -17.23
N GLU A 222 15.62 -1.00 -16.54
CA GLU A 222 16.92 -0.99 -15.86
C GLU A 222 16.99 -2.04 -14.75
N ALA A 223 15.97 -2.09 -13.87
CA ALA A 223 15.94 -3.05 -12.78
C ALA A 223 15.86 -4.52 -13.26
N GLU A 224 15.01 -4.81 -14.25
CA GLU A 224 14.71 -6.18 -14.68
C GLU A 224 15.62 -6.66 -15.82
N VAL A 225 16.02 -5.81 -16.76
CA VAL A 225 16.86 -6.21 -17.91
C VAL A 225 18.34 -6.06 -17.56
N MET A 226 18.74 -4.89 -17.04
CA MET A 226 20.15 -4.65 -16.69
C MET A 226 20.52 -5.33 -15.37
N GLY A 227 19.61 -5.41 -14.40
CA GLY A 227 19.85 -6.18 -13.17
C GLY A 227 20.07 -7.69 -13.43
N HIS A 228 19.41 -8.26 -14.45
CA HIS A 228 19.57 -9.67 -14.83
C HIS A 228 20.80 -9.91 -15.73
N HIS A 229 21.13 -8.97 -16.64
CA HIS A 229 22.31 -9.08 -17.50
C HIS A 229 23.61 -8.72 -16.78
N GLY A 230 23.59 -7.77 -15.83
CA GLY A 230 24.73 -7.49 -14.95
C GLY A 230 25.15 -8.72 -14.16
N LYS A 231 24.20 -9.57 -13.73
CA LYS A 231 24.50 -10.87 -13.12
C LYS A 231 25.13 -11.86 -14.09
N ARG A 232 24.65 -11.98 -15.33
CA ARG A 232 25.23 -12.91 -16.33
C ARG A 232 26.63 -12.49 -16.81
N LEU A 233 26.86 -11.19 -16.98
CA LEU A 233 28.17 -10.64 -17.30
C LEU A 233 29.15 -10.78 -16.13
N ALA A 234 28.68 -10.64 -14.88
CA ALA A 234 29.51 -10.84 -13.69
C ALA A 234 29.83 -12.32 -13.40
N THR A 235 28.99 -13.27 -13.81
CA THR A 235 29.23 -14.71 -13.59
C THR A 235 29.95 -15.43 -14.73
N GLY A 236 30.33 -14.73 -15.81
CA GLY A 236 31.16 -15.28 -16.88
C GLY A 236 30.53 -16.45 -17.65
N LEU A 237 29.22 -16.64 -17.55
CA LEU A 237 28.48 -17.66 -18.29
C LEU A 237 27.94 -17.03 -19.59
N VAL A 238 28.82 -16.95 -20.59
CA VAL A 238 28.46 -16.80 -22.01
C VAL A 238 28.51 -18.16 -22.66
#